data_AF-A0A7R8VUY1-F1
#
_entry.id   AF-A0A7R8VUY1-F1
#
_cell.length_a   1.000
_cell.length_b   1.000
_cell.length_c   1.000
_cell.angle_alpha   90.00
_cell.angle_beta   90.00
_cell.angle_gamma   90.00
#
_symmetry.space_group_name_H-M   'P 1'
#
loop_
_entity.id
_entity.type
_entity.pdbx_description
1 polymer ?
#
loop_
_entity_poly.entity_id
_entity_poly.type
_entity_poly.pdbx_seq_one_letter_code
_entity_poly.pdbx_strand_id
1 'polypeptide(L)'
;MAIKTRTGADGPHVATALVVFQCLIIVVMTAVARYHPYADAKDNRNSALSHQGGFQLGLDERELYKFYISPLSPLYSPVPAPLTKSKGVVFLLFAVFQDVHVMIFAGFGFLMSFLKRYGYSSTGFTLLLGALMVQWGILCHGFFRLDSSDHKIPISIESLLSADVATAAILISMGAVLGKTTPLQLLIMGFIEMIVFTANEYLGVEVFKAVDAGGSMYVHVFGAYFGLAVSLALGHGKVIAKSEGEDSKEGSSYTSDIFAMIATIFLWLFWPSFNAGLSTGDDKHRAVINTYLSLASCCVMAFATSAVVNKDNKFDMVHIQNSTLAGGVAVGTVCDLMIHPFGAVLIGMLAGVVSVLGYRFLQRSGKPFGGRGGTFSTPNREVNLDLPVIGSLLDCESSALYHAVTEVGLRHYSHNRSDCRRQGNRDSIPFGCTEGLFHKYVSTLTSSKLRHATNELSLAFQPYLLSLVHLHDTCGVNNLHGIPGVMSGVMGAVVAGLATEKDYNYSLYQQFPARMPPANSSDYWEYAAHLGGDVNPGVGRSASGQAGYQLLALSVTFLVAWVSGALTGT
;
A
#
# COMPACT_ATOMS: atom_id res chain seq x y z
N MET A 1 -13.58 13.49 -30.47
CA MET A 1 -13.49 12.35 -29.53
C MET A 1 -14.39 12.64 -28.34
N ALA A 2 -15.15 11.67 -27.84
CA ALA A 2 -16.03 11.84 -26.69
C ALA A 2 -15.94 10.60 -25.78
N ILE A 3 -15.99 10.80 -24.47
CA ILE A 3 -16.22 9.71 -23.51
C ILE A 3 -17.68 9.30 -23.70
N LYS A 4 -17.93 8.16 -24.34
CA LYS A 4 -19.29 7.66 -24.54
C LYS A 4 -19.79 7.11 -23.21
N THR A 5 -20.83 7.72 -22.65
CA THR A 5 -21.75 6.98 -21.76
C THR A 5 -22.39 5.86 -22.57
N ARG A 6 -22.70 4.72 -21.94
CA ARG A 6 -23.05 3.46 -22.62
C ARG A 6 -24.21 3.62 -23.64
N THR A 7 -25.06 4.64 -23.48
CA THR A 7 -26.22 4.89 -24.33
C THR A 7 -26.30 6.31 -24.91
N GLY A 8 -25.41 7.24 -24.57
CA GLY A 8 -25.58 8.68 -24.90
C GLY A 8 -26.76 9.36 -24.17
N ALA A 9 -27.72 8.58 -23.63
CA ALA A 9 -28.88 9.03 -22.88
C ALA A 9 -28.59 9.31 -21.40
N ASP A 10 -27.46 8.82 -20.86
CA ASP A 10 -27.10 9.03 -19.45
C ASP A 10 -26.50 10.42 -19.17
N GLY A 11 -26.16 11.19 -20.20
CA GLY A 11 -25.48 12.48 -20.06
C GLY A 11 -26.23 13.47 -19.15
N PRO A 12 -27.53 13.72 -19.39
CA PRO A 12 -28.34 14.56 -18.51
C PRO A 12 -28.41 14.04 -17.07
N HIS A 13 -28.57 12.73 -16.87
CA HIS A 13 -28.65 12.14 -15.53
C HIS A 13 -27.32 12.29 -14.76
N VAL A 14 -26.19 12.07 -15.42
CA VAL A 14 -24.86 12.30 -14.83
C VAL A 14 -24.68 13.78 -14.49
N ALA A 15 -25.06 14.69 -15.39
CA ALA A 15 -24.97 16.13 -15.15
C ALA A 15 -25.83 16.55 -13.95
N THR A 16 -27.08 16.08 -13.87
CA THR A 16 -27.95 16.33 -12.72
C THR A 16 -27.35 15.80 -11.43
N ALA A 17 -26.85 14.57 -11.41
CA ALA A 17 -26.22 13.98 -10.23
C ALA A 17 -25.00 14.78 -9.76
N LEU A 18 -24.14 15.20 -10.68
CA LEU A 18 -22.97 16.03 -10.34
C LEU A 18 -23.36 17.38 -9.76
N VAL A 19 -24.35 18.06 -10.35
CA VAL A 19 -24.86 19.33 -9.79
C VAL A 19 -25.45 19.12 -8.40
N VAL A 20 -26.25 18.07 -8.21
CA VAL A 20 -26.84 17.74 -6.90
C VAL A 20 -25.75 17.46 -5.85
N PHE A 21 -24.76 16.62 -6.17
CA PHE A 21 -23.66 16.33 -5.25
C PHE A 21 -22.83 17.57 -4.93
N GLN A 22 -22.52 18.41 -5.93
CA GLN A 22 -21.75 19.63 -5.69
C GLN A 22 -22.53 20.66 -4.88
N CYS A 23 -23.83 20.82 -5.13
CA CYS A 23 -24.70 21.68 -4.33
C CYS A 23 -24.80 21.17 -2.88
N LEU A 24 -24.94 19.86 -2.68
CA LEU A 24 -24.93 19.24 -1.35
C LEU A 24 -23.62 19.56 -0.62
N ILE A 25 -22.48 19.35 -1.26
CA ILE A 25 -21.16 19.64 -0.68
C ILE A 25 -21.05 21.13 -0.30
N ILE A 26 -21.47 22.05 -1.17
CA ILE A 26 -21.44 23.49 -0.88
C ILE A 26 -22.30 23.82 0.34
N VAL A 27 -23.53 23.31 0.40
CA VAL A 27 -24.45 23.54 1.51
C VAL A 27 -23.86 23.01 2.82
N VAL A 28 -23.32 21.79 2.81
CA VAL A 28 -22.72 21.17 3.98
C VAL A 28 -21.45 21.90 4.41
N MET A 29 -20.51 22.19 3.49
CA MET A 29 -19.31 22.98 3.79
C MET A 29 -19.65 24.35 4.38
N THR A 30 -20.67 25.03 3.85
CA THR A 30 -21.11 26.32 4.41
C THR A 30 -21.61 26.17 5.84
N ALA A 31 -22.28 25.07 6.16
CA ALA A 31 -22.82 24.81 7.48
C ALA A 31 -21.73 24.41 8.50
N VAL A 32 -20.78 23.55 8.13
CA VAL A 32 -19.87 22.91 9.10
C VAL A 32 -18.39 23.20 8.90
N ALA A 33 -17.94 23.63 7.73
CA ALA A 33 -16.51 23.85 7.49
C ALA A 33 -16.05 25.25 7.94
N ARG A 34 -14.80 25.32 8.42
CA ARG A 34 -14.06 26.56 8.64
C ARG A 34 -12.61 26.38 8.20
N TYR A 35 -11.93 27.47 7.89
CA TYR A 35 -10.47 27.39 7.77
C TYR A 35 -9.88 26.99 9.10
N HIS A 36 -8.87 26.12 9.08
CA HIS A 36 -8.03 25.88 10.25
C HIS A 36 -7.48 27.24 10.76
N PRO A 37 -7.37 27.49 12.09
CA PRO A 37 -6.90 28.77 12.63
C PRO A 37 -5.63 29.34 11.98
N TYR A 38 -4.65 28.49 11.65
CA TYR A 38 -3.42 28.89 10.94
C TYR A 38 -3.62 29.31 9.47
N ALA A 39 -4.76 28.97 8.87
CA ALA A 39 -5.19 29.44 7.56
C ALA A 39 -6.22 30.58 7.64
N ASP A 40 -6.82 30.83 8.82
CA ASP A 40 -7.78 31.92 9.01
C ASP A 40 -7.04 33.26 9.20
N ALA A 41 -7.22 34.15 8.23
CA ALA A 41 -6.66 35.50 8.28
C ALA A 41 -7.17 36.34 9.48
N LYS A 42 -8.29 35.97 10.10
CA LYS A 42 -8.86 36.68 11.25
C LYS A 42 -8.11 36.37 12.55
N ASP A 43 -7.63 35.14 12.73
CA ASP A 43 -6.87 34.72 13.92
C ASP A 43 -5.41 35.21 13.88
N ASN A 44 -4.88 35.52 12.70
CA ASN A 44 -3.54 36.12 12.54
C ASN A 44 -3.42 37.57 13.06
N ARG A 45 -4.51 38.21 13.52
CA ARG A 45 -4.43 39.57 14.11
C ARG A 45 -3.80 39.61 15.50
N ASN A 46 -3.75 38.49 16.21
CA ASN A 46 -3.10 38.39 17.53
C ASN A 46 -1.63 37.92 17.47
N SER A 47 -1.11 37.63 16.27
CA SER A 47 0.31 37.30 16.05
C SER A 47 1.09 38.44 15.39
N ALA A 48 0.69 39.68 15.63
CA ALA A 48 1.48 40.87 15.34
C ALA A 48 2.63 41.01 16.35
N LEU A 49 3.60 40.11 16.30
CA LEU A 49 4.93 40.36 16.85
C LEU A 49 5.88 40.62 15.67
N SER A 50 6.28 41.90 15.59
CA SER A 50 7.39 42.48 14.83
C SER A 50 7.43 42.23 13.31
N HIS A 51 6.70 43.07 12.58
CA HIS A 51 7.19 43.58 11.30
C HIS A 51 8.45 44.44 11.54
N GLN A 52 9.64 43.84 11.47
CA GLN A 52 10.87 44.51 11.01
C GLN A 52 11.85 43.46 10.47
N GLY A 53 12.10 43.47 9.16
CA GLY A 53 13.08 42.61 8.50
C GLY A 53 12.59 42.13 7.14
N GLY A 54 13.25 42.56 6.08
CA GLY A 54 12.85 42.36 4.69
C GLY A 54 12.69 40.90 4.26
N PHE A 55 11.93 40.73 3.19
CA PHE A 55 11.81 39.51 2.41
C PHE A 55 13.20 39.05 1.97
N GLN A 56 13.74 38.02 2.62
CA GLN A 56 14.95 37.33 2.19
C GLN A 56 14.64 35.83 2.17
N LEU A 57 14.68 35.26 0.97
CA LEU A 57 14.72 33.81 0.72
C LEU A 57 16.04 33.27 1.29
N GLY A 58 16.09 33.16 2.61
CA GLY A 58 17.15 32.50 3.36
C GLY A 58 16.53 31.33 4.10
N LEU A 59 16.28 30.22 3.40
CA LEU A 59 16.16 28.94 4.09
C LEU A 59 17.57 28.64 4.59
N ASP A 60 17.82 28.86 5.89
CA ASP A 60 19.05 28.36 6.50
C ASP A 60 18.98 26.83 6.45
N GLU A 61 19.75 26.23 5.53
CA GLU A 61 19.84 24.78 5.35
C GLU A 61 20.09 24.07 6.69
N ARG A 62 20.71 24.74 7.68
CA ARG A 62 20.98 24.20 9.02
C ARG A 62 19.73 23.93 9.85
N GLU A 63 18.63 24.66 9.67
CA GLU A 63 17.39 24.44 10.43
C GLU A 63 16.57 23.28 9.86
N LEU A 64 16.59 23.09 8.54
CA LEU A 64 16.07 21.88 7.88
C LEU A 64 16.93 20.65 8.21
N TYR A 65 18.26 20.82 8.31
CA TYR A 65 19.21 19.76 8.63
C TYR A 65 19.08 19.24 10.08
N LYS A 66 18.77 20.11 11.04
CA LYS A 66 18.50 19.73 12.44
C LYS A 66 17.25 18.86 12.60
N PHE A 67 16.26 19.00 11.72
CA PHE A 67 15.04 18.20 11.77
C PHE A 67 15.22 16.78 11.18
N TYR A 68 16.29 16.56 10.40
CA TYR A 68 16.54 15.30 9.69
C TYR A 68 17.70 14.47 10.26
N ILE A 69 18.75 15.08 10.85
CA ILE A 69 19.96 14.35 11.29
C ILE A 69 20.54 14.93 12.60
N SER A 70 19.90 14.70 13.74
CA SER A 70 20.56 14.90 15.04
C SER A 70 20.53 13.63 15.89
N PRO A 71 21.46 12.69 15.69
CA PRO A 71 21.89 11.81 16.76
C PRO A 71 22.84 12.59 17.68
N LEU A 72 22.62 12.51 19.00
CA LEU A 72 23.47 13.02 20.09
C LEU A 72 23.20 14.46 20.57
N SER A 73 22.37 14.61 21.61
CA SER A 73 22.64 15.40 22.84
C SER A 73 21.42 15.39 23.77
N PRO A 74 21.54 14.94 25.05
CA PRO A 74 20.49 15.10 26.04
C PRO A 74 20.69 16.43 26.76
N LEU A 75 19.99 17.49 26.36
CA LEU A 75 19.93 18.71 27.18
C LEU A 75 18.59 19.43 26.98
N TYR A 76 17.76 19.28 28.01
CA TYR A 76 16.84 20.28 28.55
C TYR A 76 16.62 21.52 27.66
N SER A 77 15.50 21.53 26.93
CA SER A 77 14.82 22.76 26.57
C SER A 77 13.32 22.49 26.48
N PRO A 78 12.46 23.33 27.07
CA PRO A 78 11.02 23.14 27.00
C PRO A 78 10.58 23.22 25.54
N VAL A 79 9.78 22.24 25.11
CA VAL A 79 9.13 22.22 23.80
C VAL A 79 8.41 23.56 23.61
N PRO A 80 8.79 24.39 22.62
CA PRO A 80 8.02 25.59 22.34
C PRO A 80 6.69 25.17 21.70
N ALA A 81 5.60 25.83 22.13
CA ALA A 81 4.22 25.92 21.60
C ALA A 81 3.85 25.09 20.34
N PRO A 82 2.61 24.58 20.22
CA PRO A 82 2.23 23.49 19.30
C PRO A 82 2.89 23.60 17.92
N LEU A 83 3.53 22.50 17.51
CA LEU A 83 4.40 22.27 16.34
C LEU A 83 3.85 22.73 14.98
N THR A 84 2.61 23.18 14.93
CA THR A 84 1.86 23.67 13.78
C THR A 84 2.15 25.11 13.37
N LYS A 85 2.95 25.86 14.14
CA LYS A 85 3.33 27.26 13.82
C LYS A 85 4.61 27.44 12.99
N SER A 86 5.45 26.42 12.85
CA SER A 86 6.71 26.56 12.10
C SER A 86 6.46 26.54 10.60
N LYS A 87 6.92 27.58 9.88
CA LYS A 87 6.86 27.67 8.41
C LYS A 87 7.45 26.43 7.72
N GLY A 88 8.44 25.77 8.33
CA GLY A 88 9.05 24.55 7.80
C GLY A 88 8.13 23.33 7.83
N VAL A 89 7.28 23.19 8.86
CA VAL A 89 6.34 22.05 9.00
C VAL A 89 5.23 22.14 7.96
N VAL A 90 4.68 23.34 7.72
CA VAL A 90 3.67 23.58 6.68
C VAL A 90 4.22 23.26 5.29
N PHE A 91 5.46 23.69 5.00
CA PHE A 91 6.12 23.38 3.72
C PHE A 91 6.32 21.87 3.51
N LEU A 92 6.78 21.17 4.55
CA LEU A 92 7.00 19.73 4.47
C LEU A 92 5.70 18.94 4.27
N LEU A 93 4.65 19.31 4.99
CA LEU A 93 3.34 18.67 4.85
C LEU A 93 2.72 18.95 3.47
N PHE A 94 2.94 20.15 2.93
CA PHE A 94 2.53 20.50 1.57
C PHE A 94 3.23 19.63 0.51
N ALA A 95 4.54 19.39 0.64
CA ALA A 95 5.28 18.53 -0.29
C ALA A 95 4.75 17.09 -0.29
N VAL A 96 4.54 16.52 0.91
CA VAL A 96 3.95 15.18 1.06
C VAL A 96 2.53 15.12 0.49
N PHE A 97 1.72 16.16 0.73
CA PHE A 97 0.40 16.28 0.11
C PHE A 97 0.49 16.25 -1.41
N GLN A 98 1.41 17.01 -2.01
CA GLN A 98 1.58 17.03 -3.48
C GLN A 98 1.95 15.65 -4.03
N ASP A 99 2.84 14.92 -3.37
CA ASP A 99 3.23 13.57 -3.77
C ASP A 99 2.01 12.62 -3.80
N VAL A 100 1.23 12.61 -2.72
CA VAL A 100 0.01 11.80 -2.62
C VAL A 100 -1.04 12.26 -3.63
N HIS A 101 -1.20 13.56 -3.82
CA HIS A 101 -2.13 14.10 -4.82
C HIS A 101 -1.76 13.64 -6.24
N VAL A 102 -0.47 13.59 -6.58
CA VAL A 102 -0.02 13.04 -7.87
C VAL A 102 -0.33 11.54 -7.97
N MET A 103 -0.19 10.78 -6.89
CA MET A 103 -0.59 9.36 -6.88
C MET A 103 -2.08 9.19 -7.18
N ILE A 104 -2.96 10.03 -6.63
CA ILE A 104 -4.41 9.98 -6.87
C ILE A 104 -4.74 10.27 -8.33
N PHE A 105 -4.29 11.41 -8.87
CA PHE A 105 -4.76 11.88 -10.18
C PHE A 105 -3.96 11.33 -11.36
N ALA A 106 -2.64 11.20 -11.22
CA ALA A 106 -1.78 10.67 -12.28
C ALA A 106 -1.51 9.16 -12.09
N GLY A 107 -1.17 8.74 -10.86
CA GLY A 107 -0.86 7.35 -10.55
C GLY A 107 -2.02 6.40 -10.85
N PHE A 108 -3.12 6.47 -10.10
CA PHE A 108 -4.29 5.63 -10.36
C PHE A 108 -4.90 5.88 -11.75
N GLY A 109 -4.98 7.15 -12.18
CA GLY A 109 -5.62 7.54 -13.44
C GLY A 109 -4.98 6.90 -14.67
N PHE A 110 -3.65 6.94 -14.76
CA PHE A 110 -2.93 6.33 -15.87
C PHE A 110 -2.67 4.84 -15.68
N LEU A 111 -2.56 4.31 -14.44
CA LEU A 111 -2.36 2.87 -14.22
C LEU A 111 -3.53 2.06 -14.81
N MET A 112 -4.74 2.52 -14.56
CA MET A 112 -5.98 1.93 -15.07
C MET A 112 -6.16 2.11 -16.60
N SER A 113 -5.32 2.92 -17.25
CA SER A 113 -5.39 3.17 -18.70
C SER A 113 -4.83 2.02 -19.56
N PHE A 114 -4.32 0.94 -18.93
CA PHE A 114 -3.81 -0.24 -19.62
C PHE A 114 -4.86 -0.87 -20.58
N LEU A 115 -6.15 -0.72 -20.29
CA LEU A 115 -7.25 -1.16 -21.17
C LEU A 115 -7.24 -0.42 -22.52
N LYS A 116 -6.87 -1.13 -23.58
CA LYS A 116 -6.61 -0.61 -24.95
C LYS A 116 -7.72 0.24 -25.59
N ARG A 117 -8.96 0.16 -25.10
CA ARG A 117 -10.11 0.94 -25.60
C ARG A 117 -10.89 1.67 -24.50
N TYR A 118 -10.33 1.80 -23.30
CA TYR A 118 -10.98 2.44 -22.16
C TYR A 118 -10.17 3.60 -21.55
N GLY A 119 -9.05 3.99 -22.17
CA GLY A 119 -8.16 5.03 -21.65
C GLY A 119 -8.83 6.36 -21.28
N TYR A 120 -9.73 6.90 -22.10
CA TYR A 120 -10.44 8.16 -21.78
C TYR A 120 -11.38 8.02 -20.58
N SER A 121 -12.05 6.88 -20.47
CA SER A 121 -12.94 6.61 -19.34
C SER A 121 -12.12 6.36 -18.07
N SER A 122 -11.00 5.63 -18.16
CA SER A 122 -10.08 5.44 -17.04
C SER A 122 -9.61 6.77 -16.47
N THR A 123 -8.88 7.57 -17.26
CA THR A 123 -8.29 8.82 -16.77
C THR A 123 -9.36 9.87 -16.45
N GLY A 124 -10.40 9.98 -17.28
CA GLY A 124 -11.47 10.95 -17.10
C GLY A 124 -12.35 10.65 -15.89
N PHE A 125 -12.70 9.38 -15.64
CA PHE A 125 -13.49 9.01 -14.46
C PHE A 125 -12.66 9.05 -13.19
N THR A 126 -11.36 8.73 -13.23
CA THR A 126 -10.48 8.96 -12.07
C THR A 126 -10.41 10.44 -11.72
N LEU A 127 -10.25 11.33 -12.70
CA LEU A 127 -10.25 12.78 -12.44
C LEU A 127 -11.59 13.25 -11.85
N LEU A 128 -12.70 12.83 -12.47
CA LEU A 128 -14.05 13.20 -12.01
C LEU A 128 -14.33 12.70 -10.59
N LEU A 129 -14.07 11.41 -10.35
CA LEU A 129 -14.32 10.77 -9.06
C LEU A 129 -13.38 11.33 -8.00
N GLY A 130 -12.10 11.48 -8.29
CA GLY A 130 -11.12 12.09 -7.40
C GLY A 130 -11.52 13.50 -6.98
N ALA A 131 -11.84 14.38 -7.93
CA ALA A 131 -12.21 15.76 -7.65
C ALA A 131 -13.48 15.88 -6.75
N LEU A 132 -14.42 14.95 -6.89
CA LEU A 132 -15.62 14.92 -6.07
C LEU A 132 -15.36 14.29 -4.69
N MET A 133 -14.62 13.18 -4.67
CA MET A 133 -14.34 12.40 -3.46
C MET A 133 -13.41 13.13 -2.49
N VAL A 134 -12.45 13.94 -2.95
CA VAL A 134 -11.62 14.72 -2.01
C VAL A 134 -12.45 15.72 -1.22
N GLN A 135 -13.43 16.37 -1.84
CA GLN A 135 -14.34 17.28 -1.14
C GLN A 135 -15.25 16.55 -0.17
N TRP A 136 -15.81 15.41 -0.61
CA TRP A 136 -16.69 14.59 0.22
C TRP A 136 -15.94 13.94 1.38
N GLY A 137 -14.71 13.47 1.14
CA GLY A 137 -13.82 12.86 2.13
C GLY A 137 -13.42 13.84 3.25
N ILE A 138 -13.13 15.11 2.93
CA ILE A 138 -12.89 16.16 3.94
C ILE A 138 -14.07 16.25 4.90
N LEU A 139 -15.30 16.28 4.37
CA LEU A 139 -16.52 16.35 5.16
C LEU A 139 -16.73 15.08 5.99
N CYS A 140 -16.65 13.90 5.36
CA CYS A 140 -16.84 12.61 6.02
C CYS A 140 -15.84 12.40 7.17
N HIS A 141 -14.55 12.65 6.96
CA HIS A 141 -13.56 12.59 8.04
C HIS A 141 -13.84 13.61 9.15
N GLY A 142 -14.19 14.83 8.77
CA GLY A 142 -14.48 15.89 9.73
C GLY A 142 -15.68 15.57 10.62
N PHE A 143 -16.73 14.93 10.09
CA PHE A 143 -17.90 14.54 10.89
C PHE A 143 -17.58 13.57 12.03
N PHE A 144 -16.66 12.62 11.81
CA PHE A 144 -16.21 11.69 12.86
C PHE A 144 -15.26 12.32 13.88
N ARG A 145 -14.71 13.51 13.58
CA ARG A 145 -13.72 14.23 14.40
C ARG A 145 -14.18 15.66 14.72
N LEU A 146 -15.49 15.87 14.84
CA LEU A 146 -16.08 17.17 15.15
C LEU A 146 -15.59 17.68 16.50
N ASP A 147 -15.12 18.92 16.52
CA ASP A 147 -14.79 19.61 17.75
C ASP A 147 -16.06 19.75 18.60
N SER A 148 -15.96 19.36 19.87
CA SER A 148 -17.07 19.41 20.82
C SER A 148 -17.45 20.84 21.22
N SER A 149 -16.56 21.81 20.98
CA SER A 149 -16.74 23.19 21.43
C SER A 149 -17.50 24.08 20.45
N ASP A 150 -17.32 23.90 19.14
CA ASP A 150 -17.92 24.77 18.13
C ASP A 150 -18.63 24.03 16.98
N HIS A 151 -18.58 22.69 16.99
CA HIS A 151 -19.18 21.83 15.97
C HIS A 151 -18.75 22.19 14.54
N LYS A 152 -17.53 22.69 14.36
CA LYS A 152 -16.94 22.98 13.04
C LYS A 152 -15.83 22.01 12.68
N ILE A 153 -15.68 21.80 11.37
CA ILE A 153 -14.62 21.02 10.74
C ILE A 153 -13.52 21.98 10.28
N PRO A 154 -12.34 21.98 10.91
CA PRO A 154 -11.20 22.80 10.47
C PRO A 154 -10.54 22.19 9.24
N ILE A 155 -10.50 22.93 8.13
CA ILE A 155 -9.85 22.52 6.88
C ILE A 155 -8.38 22.96 6.90
N SER A 156 -7.46 21.99 6.88
CA SER A 156 -6.00 22.11 6.88
C SER A 156 -5.36 21.26 5.76
N ILE A 157 -4.06 21.44 5.48
CA ILE A 157 -3.34 20.57 4.53
C ILE A 157 -3.42 19.09 4.95
N GLU A 158 -3.42 18.81 6.25
CA GLU A 158 -3.62 17.46 6.78
C GLU A 158 -5.00 16.91 6.40
N SER A 159 -6.07 17.72 6.51
CA SER A 159 -7.41 17.31 6.07
C SER A 159 -7.47 17.01 4.57
N LEU A 160 -6.70 17.74 3.74
CA LEU A 160 -6.57 17.50 2.31
C LEU A 160 -5.84 16.18 2.05
N LEU A 161 -4.70 15.96 2.72
CA LEU A 161 -3.92 14.72 2.62
C LEU A 161 -4.74 13.50 3.03
N SER A 162 -5.44 13.55 4.17
CA SER A 162 -6.29 12.44 4.64
C SER A 162 -7.45 12.17 3.67
N ALA A 163 -8.00 13.20 3.03
CA ALA A 163 -9.05 13.01 2.02
C ALA A 163 -8.52 12.39 0.72
N ASP A 164 -7.28 12.70 0.30
CA ASP A 164 -6.62 12.02 -0.81
C ASP A 164 -6.36 10.53 -0.48
N VAL A 165 -5.87 10.24 0.73
CA VAL A 165 -5.67 8.85 1.20
C VAL A 165 -6.99 8.07 1.20
N ALA A 166 -8.08 8.66 1.70
CA ALA A 166 -9.41 8.05 1.63
C ALA A 166 -9.87 7.84 0.17
N THR A 167 -9.66 8.83 -0.69
CA THR A 167 -9.98 8.74 -2.13
C THR A 167 -9.22 7.61 -2.81
N ALA A 168 -8.01 7.27 -2.36
CA ALA A 168 -7.28 6.11 -2.87
C ALA A 168 -8.06 4.80 -2.69
N ALA A 169 -8.76 4.60 -1.57
CA ALA A 169 -9.59 3.41 -1.35
C ALA A 169 -10.70 3.28 -2.41
N ILE A 170 -11.37 4.40 -2.73
CA ILE A 170 -12.41 4.46 -3.76
C ILE A 170 -11.83 4.14 -5.15
N LEU A 171 -10.62 4.63 -5.45
CA LEU A 171 -9.95 4.33 -6.72
C LEU A 171 -9.48 2.88 -6.82
N ILE A 172 -9.12 2.25 -5.70
CA ILE A 172 -8.89 0.81 -5.62
C ILE A 172 -10.19 0.06 -5.93
N SER A 173 -11.31 0.44 -5.32
CA SER A 173 -12.62 -0.17 -5.60
C SER A 173 -13.04 -0.01 -7.07
N MET A 174 -12.81 1.18 -7.65
CA MET A 174 -13.01 1.44 -9.08
C MET A 174 -12.22 0.46 -9.95
N GLY A 175 -11.00 0.10 -9.55
CA GLY A 175 -10.17 -0.87 -10.26
C GLY A 175 -10.80 -2.26 -10.38
N ALA A 176 -11.56 -2.72 -9.38
CA ALA A 176 -12.26 -4.01 -9.44
C ALA A 176 -13.37 -4.02 -10.50
N VAL A 177 -14.08 -2.90 -10.67
CA VAL A 177 -15.25 -2.76 -11.55
C VAL A 177 -14.98 -1.99 -12.85
N LEU A 178 -13.70 -1.66 -13.11
CA LEU A 178 -13.29 -0.82 -14.22
C LEU A 178 -13.79 -1.37 -15.55
N GLY A 179 -14.36 -0.50 -16.39
CA GLY A 179 -14.88 -0.90 -17.70
C GLY A 179 -16.26 -1.57 -17.66
N LYS A 180 -16.84 -1.80 -16.47
CA LYS A 180 -18.12 -2.51 -16.33
C LYS A 180 -19.24 -1.66 -15.73
N THR A 181 -18.92 -0.49 -15.18
CA THR A 181 -19.88 0.45 -14.59
C THR A 181 -20.05 1.72 -15.43
N THR A 182 -21.20 2.38 -15.28
CA THR A 182 -21.44 3.73 -15.82
C THR A 182 -20.84 4.80 -14.89
N PRO A 183 -20.63 6.03 -15.37
CA PRO A 183 -20.15 7.12 -14.51
C PRO A 183 -21.08 7.36 -13.32
N LEU A 184 -22.40 7.31 -13.53
CA LEU A 184 -23.37 7.49 -12.47
C LEU A 184 -23.25 6.40 -11.39
N GLN A 185 -23.07 5.14 -11.80
CA GLN A 185 -22.83 4.04 -10.85
C GLN A 185 -21.55 4.25 -10.05
N LEU A 186 -20.47 4.71 -10.68
CA LEU A 186 -19.21 5.04 -9.98
C LEU A 186 -19.37 6.18 -8.98
N LEU A 187 -20.14 7.23 -9.33
CA LEU A 187 -20.41 8.36 -8.42
C LEU A 187 -21.21 7.91 -7.19
N ILE A 188 -22.26 7.10 -7.39
CA ILE A 188 -23.08 6.57 -6.29
C ILE A 188 -22.25 5.64 -5.41
N MET A 189 -21.49 4.73 -6.02
CA MET A 189 -20.58 3.82 -5.31
C MET A 189 -19.59 4.61 -4.43
N GLY A 190 -18.87 5.58 -5.01
CA GLY A 190 -17.88 6.37 -4.27
C GLY A 190 -18.48 7.17 -3.11
N PHE A 191 -19.68 7.74 -3.27
CA PHE A 191 -20.36 8.47 -2.19
C PHE A 191 -20.68 7.58 -1.00
N ILE A 192 -21.22 6.38 -1.24
CA ILE A 192 -21.55 5.40 -0.20
C ILE A 192 -20.27 4.84 0.43
N GLU A 193 -19.33 4.43 -0.41
CA GLU A 193 -18.04 3.87 0.00
C GLU A 193 -17.29 4.82 0.93
N MET A 194 -17.22 6.11 0.61
CA MET A 194 -16.52 7.10 1.43
C MET A 194 -17.08 7.18 2.85
N ILE A 195 -18.41 7.16 3.02
CA ILE A 195 -19.03 7.22 4.37
C ILE A 195 -18.65 5.97 5.17
N VAL A 196 -18.70 4.79 4.54
CA VAL A 196 -18.40 3.52 5.20
C VAL A 196 -16.90 3.41 5.51
N PHE A 197 -16.06 3.87 4.59
CA PHE A 197 -14.61 3.96 4.77
C PHE A 197 -14.28 4.79 6.01
N THR A 198 -14.80 6.02 6.12
CA THR A 198 -14.45 6.92 7.23
C THR A 198 -14.99 6.40 8.56
N ALA A 199 -16.15 5.74 8.57
CA ALA A 199 -16.68 5.07 9.75
C ALA A 199 -15.80 3.89 10.19
N ASN A 200 -15.33 3.07 9.23
CA ASN A 200 -14.44 1.94 9.49
C ASN A 200 -13.07 2.40 10.00
N GLU A 201 -12.49 3.43 9.38
CA GLU A 201 -11.24 4.04 9.83
C GLU A 201 -11.38 4.58 11.26
N TYR A 202 -12.46 5.33 11.55
CA TYR A 202 -12.71 5.84 12.89
C TYR A 202 -12.83 4.73 13.93
N LEU A 203 -13.56 3.65 13.61
CA LEU A 203 -13.68 2.50 14.50
C LEU A 203 -12.31 1.85 14.77
N GLY A 204 -11.48 1.68 13.75
CA GLY A 204 -10.15 1.07 13.88
C GLY A 204 -9.15 1.96 14.62
N VAL A 205 -9.02 3.21 14.19
CA VAL A 205 -8.03 4.16 14.71
C VAL A 205 -8.44 4.72 16.07
N GLU A 206 -9.68 5.18 16.22
CA GLU A 206 -10.10 5.88 17.44
C GLU A 206 -10.65 4.96 18.52
N VAL A 207 -11.40 3.92 18.15
CA VAL A 207 -12.03 3.03 19.15
C VAL A 207 -11.11 1.86 19.47
N PHE A 208 -10.64 1.13 18.46
CA PHE A 208 -9.75 -0.01 18.69
C PHE A 208 -8.32 0.41 19.03
N LYS A 209 -7.93 1.64 18.69
CA LYS A 209 -6.54 2.13 18.81
C LYS A 209 -5.57 1.19 18.09
N ALA A 210 -5.99 0.69 16.93
CA ALA A 210 -5.17 -0.10 16.02
C ALA A 210 -4.33 0.83 15.14
N VAL A 211 -3.09 0.42 14.85
CA VAL A 211 -2.09 1.21 14.13
C VAL A 211 -2.01 0.71 12.69
N ASP A 212 -2.08 1.63 11.73
CA ASP A 212 -2.01 1.33 10.29
C ASP A 212 -1.51 2.54 9.49
N ALA A 213 -0.27 2.98 9.75
CA ALA A 213 0.23 4.27 9.25
C ALA A 213 0.14 4.43 7.72
N GLY A 214 0.49 3.39 6.96
CA GLY A 214 0.38 3.36 5.51
C GLY A 214 -0.95 2.86 4.95
N GLY A 215 -1.96 2.62 5.80
CA GLY A 215 -3.31 2.26 5.37
C GLY A 215 -3.45 0.88 4.72
N SER A 216 -2.59 -0.10 5.02
CA SER A 216 -2.73 -1.43 4.40
C SER A 216 -4.06 -2.09 4.76
N MET A 217 -4.57 -1.88 5.98
CA MET A 217 -5.87 -2.38 6.40
C MET A 217 -6.96 -1.42 5.93
N TYR A 218 -6.92 -0.16 6.35
CA TYR A 218 -8.06 0.74 6.17
C TYR A 218 -8.22 1.24 4.74
N VAL A 219 -7.15 1.36 3.95
CA VAL A 219 -7.20 1.78 2.54
C VAL A 219 -7.19 0.58 1.61
N HIS A 220 -6.15 -0.25 1.69
CA HIS A 220 -5.90 -1.27 0.67
C HIS A 220 -6.79 -2.51 0.83
N VAL A 221 -6.89 -3.10 2.02
CA VAL A 221 -7.83 -4.21 2.27
C VAL A 221 -9.26 -3.72 2.09
N PHE A 222 -9.63 -2.57 2.67
CA PHE A 222 -10.98 -2.03 2.53
C PHE A 222 -11.37 -1.83 1.06
N GLY A 223 -10.62 -1.02 0.29
CA GLY A 223 -10.96 -0.71 -1.10
C GLY A 223 -10.93 -1.96 -2.00
N ALA A 224 -9.96 -2.86 -1.80
CA ALA A 224 -9.91 -4.08 -2.61
C ALA A 224 -11.15 -4.94 -2.39
N TYR A 225 -11.52 -5.23 -1.14
CA TYR A 225 -12.62 -6.15 -0.86
C TYR A 225 -13.99 -5.49 -0.98
N PHE A 226 -14.10 -4.17 -0.82
CA PHE A 226 -15.31 -3.43 -1.16
C PHE A 226 -15.58 -3.50 -2.66
N GLY A 227 -14.60 -3.14 -3.51
CA GLY A 227 -14.74 -3.21 -4.96
C GLY A 227 -15.01 -4.62 -5.49
N LEU A 228 -14.37 -5.65 -4.92
CA LEU A 228 -14.64 -7.04 -5.29
C LEU A 228 -16.06 -7.48 -4.92
N ALA A 229 -16.56 -7.07 -3.75
CA ALA A 229 -17.93 -7.37 -3.35
C ALA A 229 -18.96 -6.66 -4.24
N VAL A 230 -18.72 -5.40 -4.63
CA VAL A 230 -19.53 -4.69 -5.64
C VAL A 230 -19.50 -5.44 -6.97
N SER A 231 -18.31 -5.84 -7.45
CA SER A 231 -18.16 -6.57 -8.70
C SER A 231 -18.93 -7.89 -8.71
N LEU A 232 -18.92 -8.61 -7.58
CA LEU A 232 -19.69 -9.83 -7.39
C LEU A 232 -21.20 -9.58 -7.42
N ALA A 233 -21.68 -8.56 -6.70
CA ALA A 233 -23.10 -8.20 -6.61
C ALA A 233 -23.69 -7.76 -7.96
N LEU A 234 -22.92 -6.99 -8.75
CA LEU A 234 -23.30 -6.61 -10.12
C LEU A 234 -23.38 -7.82 -11.08
N GLY A 235 -22.88 -8.99 -10.68
CA GLY A 235 -23.01 -10.23 -11.44
C GLY A 235 -22.22 -10.26 -12.74
N HIS A 236 -21.26 -9.35 -12.92
CA HIS A 236 -20.52 -9.20 -14.18
C HIS A 236 -19.75 -10.46 -14.57
N GLY A 237 -19.21 -11.24 -13.63
CA GLY A 237 -18.54 -12.49 -13.97
C GLY A 237 -19.48 -13.57 -14.54
N LYS A 238 -20.77 -13.57 -14.18
CA LYS A 238 -21.77 -14.47 -14.80
C LYS A 238 -22.09 -14.07 -16.24
N VAL A 239 -22.04 -12.77 -16.54
CA VAL A 239 -22.25 -12.24 -17.91
C VAL A 239 -21.01 -12.53 -18.77
N ILE A 240 -19.82 -12.34 -18.21
CA ILE A 240 -18.54 -12.54 -18.92
C ILE A 240 -18.28 -14.01 -19.22
N ALA A 241 -18.55 -14.91 -18.26
CA ALA A 241 -18.46 -16.36 -18.48
C ALA A 241 -19.40 -16.86 -19.60
N LYS A 242 -20.50 -16.15 -19.88
CA LYS A 242 -21.41 -16.46 -21.00
C LYS A 242 -20.95 -15.89 -22.35
N SER A 243 -20.06 -14.89 -22.35
CA SER A 243 -19.51 -14.26 -23.56
C SER A 243 -18.15 -14.81 -23.98
N GLU A 244 -17.68 -15.92 -23.37
CA GLU A 244 -16.43 -16.58 -23.76
C GLU A 244 -16.50 -17.06 -25.21
N GLY A 245 -15.92 -16.27 -26.13
CA GLY A 245 -15.95 -16.52 -27.57
C GLY A 245 -15.91 -15.25 -28.42
N GLU A 246 -16.30 -14.09 -27.88
CA GLU A 246 -16.14 -12.79 -28.53
C GLU A 246 -14.77 -12.16 -28.21
N ASP A 247 -14.25 -11.32 -29.12
CA ASP A 247 -13.01 -10.56 -28.91
C ASP A 247 -13.08 -9.71 -27.64
N SER A 248 -12.52 -10.24 -26.54
CA SER A 248 -12.41 -9.50 -25.28
C SER A 248 -11.62 -8.21 -25.52
N LYS A 249 -12.28 -7.07 -25.25
CA LYS A 249 -11.65 -5.75 -25.24
C LYS A 249 -10.83 -5.52 -23.97
N GLU A 250 -10.90 -6.44 -23.02
CA GLU A 250 -10.20 -6.43 -21.74
C GLU A 250 -8.79 -6.97 -21.93
N GLY A 251 -7.90 -6.07 -22.35
CA GLY A 251 -6.49 -6.33 -22.58
C GLY A 251 -5.78 -5.05 -22.99
N SER A 252 -4.46 -5.14 -23.10
CA SER A 252 -3.61 -3.99 -23.37
C SER A 252 -3.13 -3.90 -24.83
N SER A 253 -2.41 -2.83 -25.10
CA SER A 253 -1.68 -2.53 -26.33
C SER A 253 -0.36 -1.88 -25.91
N TYR A 254 0.64 -1.86 -26.79
CA TYR A 254 1.93 -1.24 -26.48
C TYR A 254 1.77 0.20 -25.93
N THR A 255 0.97 1.03 -26.59
CA THR A 255 0.74 2.41 -26.16
C THR A 255 0.05 2.49 -24.81
N SER A 256 -0.98 1.68 -24.57
CA SER A 256 -1.69 1.71 -23.29
C SER A 256 -0.83 1.18 -22.14
N ASP A 257 0.04 0.19 -22.40
CA ASP A 257 0.99 -0.32 -21.41
C ASP A 257 2.08 0.69 -21.05
N ILE A 258 2.53 1.50 -22.02
CA ILE A 258 3.49 2.59 -21.74
C ILE A 258 2.84 3.66 -20.85
N PHE A 259 1.58 4.04 -21.10
CA PHE A 259 0.86 4.96 -20.22
C PHE A 259 0.68 4.41 -18.81
N ALA A 260 0.31 3.13 -18.67
CA ALA A 260 0.21 2.47 -17.37
C ALA A 260 1.56 2.40 -16.64
N MET A 261 2.67 2.19 -17.36
CA MET A 261 4.02 2.21 -16.78
C MET A 261 4.44 3.58 -16.26
N ILE A 262 4.08 4.68 -16.95
CA ILE A 262 4.34 6.04 -16.43
C ILE A 262 3.69 6.19 -15.05
N ALA A 263 2.44 5.75 -14.93
CA ALA A 263 1.71 5.77 -13.68
C ALA A 263 2.34 4.89 -12.59
N THR A 264 2.78 3.69 -12.97
CA THR A 264 3.51 2.76 -12.08
C THR A 264 4.72 3.46 -11.46
N ILE A 265 5.49 4.18 -12.28
CA ILE A 265 6.67 4.91 -11.80
C ILE A 265 6.28 6.02 -10.81
N PHE A 266 5.24 6.81 -11.10
CA PHE A 266 4.76 7.84 -10.16
C PHE A 266 4.30 7.25 -8.83
N LEU A 267 3.53 6.16 -8.87
CA LEU A 267 3.11 5.46 -7.66
C LEU A 267 4.33 4.94 -6.89
N TRP A 268 5.28 4.29 -7.56
CA TRP A 268 6.48 3.75 -6.94
C TRP A 268 7.34 4.83 -6.28
N LEU A 269 7.54 5.97 -6.96
CA LEU A 269 8.37 7.07 -6.46
C LEU A 269 7.76 7.79 -5.25
N PHE A 270 6.45 7.97 -5.24
CA PHE A 270 5.75 8.77 -4.22
C PHE A 270 5.15 7.94 -3.07
N TRP A 271 5.17 6.62 -3.16
CA TRP A 271 4.70 5.74 -2.09
C TRP A 271 5.36 5.98 -0.72
N PRO A 272 6.67 6.27 -0.61
CA PRO A 272 7.26 6.60 0.69
C PRO A 272 6.57 7.80 1.35
N SER A 273 6.16 8.81 0.58
CA SER A 273 5.37 9.94 1.08
C SER A 273 3.95 9.52 1.45
N PHE A 274 3.32 8.61 0.70
CA PHE A 274 2.02 8.03 1.04
C PHE A 274 2.04 7.32 2.38
N ASN A 275 2.98 6.38 2.58
CA ASN A 275 3.06 5.58 3.80
C ASN A 275 3.50 6.39 5.02
N ALA A 276 4.32 7.43 4.82
CA ALA A 276 4.85 8.26 5.90
C ALA A 276 4.03 9.54 6.13
N GLY A 277 2.94 9.74 5.38
CA GLY A 277 2.34 11.06 5.21
C GLY A 277 1.77 11.64 6.50
N LEU A 278 1.12 10.79 7.29
CA LEU A 278 0.51 11.12 8.57
C LEU A 278 1.41 10.81 9.78
N SER A 279 2.58 10.22 9.56
CA SER A 279 3.59 9.99 10.62
C SER A 279 4.39 11.27 10.89
N THR A 280 4.98 11.37 12.07
CA THR A 280 5.82 12.50 12.49
C THR A 280 7.16 12.03 13.05
N GLY A 281 8.13 12.94 13.19
CA GLY A 281 9.43 12.64 13.81
C GLY A 281 10.18 11.44 13.21
N ASP A 282 10.77 10.62 14.08
CA ASP A 282 11.55 9.44 13.72
C ASP A 282 10.70 8.36 13.03
N ASP A 283 9.40 8.31 13.34
CA ASP A 283 8.45 7.35 12.76
C ASP A 283 8.26 7.63 11.27
N LYS A 284 8.18 8.91 10.90
CA LYS A 284 8.14 9.35 9.51
C LYS A 284 9.39 8.93 8.75
N HIS A 285 10.57 9.16 9.34
CA HIS A 285 11.84 8.80 8.71
C HIS A 285 11.94 7.29 8.49
N ARG A 286 11.55 6.49 9.50
CA ARG A 286 11.49 5.04 9.42
C ARG A 286 10.50 4.54 8.37
N ALA A 287 9.32 5.14 8.30
CA ALA A 287 8.30 4.85 7.29
C ALA A 287 8.80 5.06 5.86
N VAL A 288 9.54 6.15 5.61
CA VAL A 288 10.16 6.41 4.30
C VAL A 288 11.16 5.31 3.95
N ILE A 289 12.09 5.00 4.86
CA ILE A 289 13.15 4.00 4.62
C ILE A 289 12.55 2.61 4.38
N ASN A 290 11.68 2.16 5.27
CA ASN A 290 11.07 0.83 5.18
C ASN A 290 10.23 0.70 3.90
N THR A 291 9.49 1.74 3.53
CA THR A 291 8.69 1.75 2.29
C THR A 291 9.58 1.65 1.06
N TYR A 292 10.65 2.44 1.01
CA TYR A 292 11.59 2.43 -0.11
C TYR A 292 12.26 1.06 -0.30
N LEU A 293 12.77 0.47 0.79
CA LEU A 293 13.44 -0.84 0.74
C LEU A 293 12.48 -1.98 0.36
N SER A 294 11.25 -1.93 0.87
CA SER A 294 10.20 -2.88 0.50
C SER A 294 9.85 -2.77 -1.00
N LEU A 295 9.70 -1.56 -1.53
CA LEU A 295 9.40 -1.34 -2.96
C LEU A 295 10.55 -1.78 -3.89
N ALA A 296 11.80 -1.47 -3.51
CA ALA A 296 12.97 -1.87 -4.30
C ALA A 296 13.08 -3.39 -4.41
N SER A 297 13.00 -4.09 -3.28
CA SER A 297 13.08 -5.55 -3.23
C SER A 297 11.87 -6.24 -3.87
N CYS A 298 10.67 -5.66 -3.72
CA CYS A 298 9.45 -6.10 -4.40
C CYS A 298 9.60 -6.00 -5.92
N CYS A 299 10.14 -4.89 -6.42
CA CYS A 299 10.36 -4.69 -7.85
C CYS A 299 11.28 -5.78 -8.42
N VAL A 300 12.45 -6.02 -7.80
CA VAL A 300 13.38 -7.07 -8.22
C VAL A 300 12.69 -8.44 -8.25
N MET A 301 11.95 -8.77 -7.19
CA MET A 301 11.27 -10.07 -7.10
C MET A 301 10.08 -10.21 -8.05
N ALA A 302 9.39 -9.12 -8.39
CA ALA A 302 8.32 -9.12 -9.38
C ALA A 302 8.87 -9.43 -10.78
N PHE A 303 9.99 -8.80 -11.17
CA PHE A 303 10.67 -9.13 -12.44
C PHE A 303 11.16 -10.59 -12.46
N ALA A 304 11.86 -11.02 -11.41
CA ALA A 304 12.37 -12.39 -11.32
C ALA A 304 11.24 -13.43 -11.41
N THR A 305 10.16 -13.23 -10.65
CA THR A 305 9.02 -14.15 -10.65
C THR A 305 8.30 -14.11 -12.00
N SER A 306 8.12 -12.92 -12.60
CA SER A 306 7.49 -12.75 -13.91
C SER A 306 8.20 -13.54 -15.01
N ALA A 307 9.54 -13.50 -15.05
CA ALA A 307 10.33 -14.29 -15.98
C ALA A 307 10.18 -15.80 -15.75
N VAL A 308 10.13 -16.26 -14.49
CA VAL A 308 10.04 -17.68 -14.15
C VAL A 308 8.67 -18.28 -14.48
N VAL A 309 7.58 -17.53 -14.26
CA VAL A 309 6.21 -18.05 -14.42
C VAL A 309 5.65 -17.88 -15.83
N ASN A 310 6.31 -17.08 -16.67
CA ASN A 310 5.93 -16.90 -18.07
C ASN A 310 6.54 -17.99 -18.95
N LYS A 311 5.73 -18.57 -19.86
CA LYS A 311 6.13 -19.73 -20.68
C LYS A 311 7.28 -19.41 -21.64
N ASP A 312 7.39 -18.14 -22.04
CA ASP A 312 8.42 -17.67 -22.98
C ASP A 312 9.68 -17.15 -22.27
N ASN A 313 9.76 -17.24 -20.93
CA ASN A 313 10.78 -16.60 -20.09
C ASN A 313 10.89 -15.07 -20.32
N LYS A 314 9.77 -14.43 -20.70
CA LYS A 314 9.67 -12.97 -20.91
C LYS A 314 8.92 -12.31 -19.77
N PHE A 315 9.20 -11.03 -19.52
CA PHE A 315 8.42 -10.24 -18.59
C PHE A 315 7.02 -9.94 -19.15
N ASP A 316 6.00 -10.15 -18.33
CA ASP A 316 4.64 -9.70 -18.60
C ASP A 316 4.44 -8.29 -18.02
N MET A 317 3.98 -7.35 -18.85
CA MET A 317 3.82 -5.96 -18.43
C MET A 317 2.72 -5.77 -17.38
N VAL A 318 1.70 -6.64 -17.31
CA VAL A 318 0.70 -6.56 -16.23
C VAL A 318 1.34 -6.88 -14.88
N HIS A 319 2.24 -7.87 -14.84
CA HIS A 319 3.02 -8.16 -13.63
C HIS A 319 3.90 -6.96 -13.26
N ILE A 320 4.60 -6.37 -14.23
CA ILE A 320 5.54 -5.28 -13.96
C ILE A 320 4.82 -4.00 -13.51
N GLN A 321 3.72 -3.64 -14.16
CA GLN A 321 2.94 -2.43 -13.83
C GLN A 321 2.32 -2.49 -12.44
N ASN A 322 1.89 -3.67 -12.00
CA ASN A 322 1.14 -3.81 -10.75
C ASN A 322 1.99 -4.41 -9.64
N SER A 323 2.60 -5.58 -9.84
CA SER A 323 3.26 -6.31 -8.75
C SER A 323 4.52 -5.65 -8.22
N THR A 324 5.15 -4.72 -8.95
CA THR A 324 6.28 -3.92 -8.45
C THR A 324 5.88 -2.92 -7.36
N LEU A 325 4.57 -2.66 -7.22
CA LEU A 325 3.98 -1.76 -6.24
C LEU A 325 3.52 -2.48 -4.96
N ALA A 326 3.39 -3.81 -5.00
CA ALA A 326 2.85 -4.61 -3.89
C ALA A 326 3.67 -4.48 -2.60
N GLY A 327 4.96 -4.18 -2.68
CA GLY A 327 5.82 -3.93 -1.52
C GLY A 327 5.42 -2.68 -0.73
N GLY A 328 4.92 -1.63 -1.41
CA GLY A 328 4.43 -0.42 -0.76
C GLY A 328 3.16 -0.69 0.06
N VAL A 329 2.26 -1.52 -0.49
CA VAL A 329 1.06 -2.00 0.21
C VAL A 329 1.43 -2.93 1.37
N ALA A 330 2.32 -3.91 1.14
CA ALA A 330 2.63 -4.97 2.10
C ALA A 330 3.37 -4.49 3.36
N VAL A 331 4.00 -3.33 3.30
CA VAL A 331 4.70 -2.74 4.44
C VAL A 331 3.88 -1.68 5.16
N GLY A 332 2.75 -1.21 4.60
CA GLY A 332 2.04 -0.01 5.09
C GLY A 332 1.65 -0.02 6.57
N THR A 333 1.12 -1.12 7.12
CA THR A 333 0.78 -1.20 8.56
C THR A 333 2.01 -1.16 9.47
N VAL A 334 3.16 -1.61 8.97
CA VAL A 334 4.40 -1.74 9.73
C VAL A 334 5.49 -0.77 9.27
N CYS A 335 5.17 0.20 8.40
CA CYS A 335 6.15 1.03 7.73
C CYS A 335 6.88 1.90 8.76
N ASP A 336 6.14 2.43 9.71
CA ASP A 336 6.61 3.20 10.84
C ASP A 336 6.94 2.32 12.04
N LEU A 337 7.04 0.99 11.93
CA LEU A 337 7.44 0.14 13.06
C LEU A 337 8.90 -0.31 12.95
N MET A 338 9.47 -0.71 14.08
CA MET A 338 10.84 -1.21 14.19
C MET A 338 10.96 -2.65 13.65
N ILE A 339 10.86 -2.79 12.33
CA ILE A 339 11.03 -4.07 11.60
C ILE A 339 12.46 -4.32 11.11
N HIS A 340 13.36 -3.35 11.34
CA HIS A 340 14.69 -3.27 10.75
C HIS A 340 14.70 -3.23 9.20
N PRO A 341 15.76 -2.68 8.58
CA PRO A 341 15.86 -2.61 7.11
C PRO A 341 15.71 -3.97 6.41
N PHE A 342 16.25 -5.05 6.98
CA PHE A 342 16.14 -6.39 6.39
C PHE A 342 14.70 -6.91 6.42
N GLY A 343 13.90 -6.53 7.43
CA GLY A 343 12.49 -6.90 7.53
C GLY A 343 11.68 -6.27 6.41
N ALA A 344 11.93 -4.98 6.12
CA ALA A 344 11.32 -4.28 4.99
C ALA A 344 11.66 -4.96 3.65
N VAL A 345 12.92 -5.34 3.43
CA VAL A 345 13.35 -6.08 2.23
C VAL A 345 12.62 -7.43 2.12
N LEU A 346 12.53 -8.19 3.21
CA LEU A 346 11.85 -9.49 3.20
C LEU A 346 10.36 -9.36 2.86
N ILE A 347 9.68 -8.35 3.43
CA ILE A 347 8.27 -8.04 3.11
C ILE A 347 8.11 -7.78 1.63
N GLY A 348 8.94 -6.88 1.07
CA GLY A 348 8.88 -6.53 -0.34
C GLY A 348 9.10 -7.72 -1.25
N MET A 349 10.13 -8.53 -0.97
CA MET A 349 10.40 -9.76 -1.73
C MET A 349 9.20 -10.71 -1.77
N LEU A 350 8.60 -10.98 -0.60
CA LEU A 350 7.44 -11.86 -0.49
C LEU A 350 6.22 -11.28 -1.22
N ALA A 351 5.97 -9.98 -1.08
CA ALA A 351 4.86 -9.30 -1.75
C ALA A 351 4.99 -9.37 -3.28
N GLY A 352 6.19 -9.18 -3.83
CA GLY A 352 6.44 -9.27 -5.28
C GLY A 352 6.14 -10.67 -5.82
N VAL A 353 6.59 -11.72 -5.12
CA VAL A 353 6.29 -13.12 -5.48
C VAL A 353 4.79 -13.38 -5.42
N VAL A 354 4.15 -13.09 -4.29
CA VAL A 354 2.73 -13.36 -4.05
C VAL A 354 1.86 -12.62 -5.06
N SER A 355 2.15 -11.35 -5.34
CA SER A 355 1.40 -10.55 -6.30
C SER A 355 1.49 -11.11 -7.72
N VAL A 356 2.69 -11.46 -8.19
CA VAL A 356 2.88 -12.05 -9.54
C VAL A 356 2.17 -13.40 -9.65
N LEU A 357 2.26 -14.25 -8.63
CA LEU A 357 1.53 -15.52 -8.60
C LEU A 357 0.01 -15.30 -8.62
N GLY A 358 -0.47 -14.27 -7.92
CA GLY A 358 -1.86 -13.83 -7.98
C GLY A 358 -2.30 -13.50 -9.40
N TYR A 359 -1.59 -12.60 -10.09
CA TYR A 359 -1.90 -12.26 -11.48
C TYR A 359 -1.79 -13.46 -12.43
N ARG A 360 -0.76 -14.29 -12.28
CA ARG A 360 -0.55 -15.41 -13.19
C ARG A 360 -1.66 -16.46 -13.10
N PHE A 361 -2.09 -16.75 -11.88
CA PHE A 361 -2.88 -17.94 -11.63
C PHE A 361 -4.28 -17.63 -11.11
N LEU A 362 -4.47 -16.61 -10.25
CA LEU A 362 -5.80 -16.18 -9.79
C LEU A 362 -6.55 -15.38 -10.86
N GLN A 363 -5.82 -14.51 -11.59
CA GLN A 363 -6.38 -13.66 -12.63
C GLN A 363 -6.37 -14.38 -14.00
N ARG A 364 -7.34 -15.26 -14.25
CA ARG A 364 -7.53 -15.80 -15.61
C ARG A 364 -8.21 -14.76 -16.52
N SER A 365 -7.42 -13.89 -17.14
CA SER A 365 -7.85 -13.19 -18.35
C SER A 365 -7.82 -14.18 -19.54
N GLY A 366 -8.89 -14.16 -20.35
CA GLY A 366 -9.15 -15.16 -21.39
C GLY A 366 -7.99 -15.42 -22.35
N LYS A 367 -7.90 -16.69 -22.78
CA LYS A 367 -7.01 -17.35 -23.76
C LYS A 367 -5.58 -16.77 -23.93
N PRO A 368 -4.53 -17.60 -23.80
CA PRO A 368 -3.18 -17.18 -24.20
C PRO A 368 -3.19 -16.77 -25.68
N PHE A 369 -2.59 -15.62 -25.97
CA PHE A 369 -2.39 -15.09 -27.31
C PHE A 369 -1.85 -16.18 -28.25
N GLY A 370 -2.68 -16.55 -29.22
CA GLY A 370 -2.34 -17.45 -30.32
C GLY A 370 -2.96 -16.93 -31.60
N GLY A 371 -2.52 -15.77 -32.06
CA GLY A 371 -2.95 -15.16 -33.32
C GLY A 371 -1.95 -15.37 -34.44
N ARG A 372 -2.06 -16.48 -35.17
CA ARG A 372 -2.20 -16.54 -36.64
C ARG A 372 -2.27 -17.99 -37.10
N GLY A 373 -3.30 -18.29 -37.88
CA GLY A 373 -3.42 -19.53 -38.63
C GLY A 373 -2.21 -19.72 -39.55
N GLY A 374 -1.71 -20.95 -39.54
CA GLY A 374 -0.61 -21.43 -40.35
C GLY A 374 -0.26 -22.81 -39.84
N THR A 375 -0.80 -23.84 -40.48
CA THR A 375 -0.31 -25.21 -40.34
C THR A 375 1.18 -25.21 -40.67
N PHE A 376 2.02 -25.30 -39.65
CA PHE A 376 3.43 -25.60 -39.85
C PHE A 376 3.87 -26.64 -38.83
N SER A 377 4.27 -27.78 -39.38
CA SER A 377 4.93 -28.90 -38.73
C SER A 377 6.09 -28.43 -37.86
N THR A 378 6.20 -29.03 -36.67
CA THR A 378 7.33 -28.91 -35.75
C THR A 378 8.65 -29.27 -36.43
N PRO A 379 9.73 -28.52 -36.16
CA PRO A 379 11.06 -29.10 -36.08
C PRO A 379 11.53 -29.03 -34.62
N ASN A 380 11.81 -30.20 -34.05
CA ASN A 380 12.59 -30.33 -32.82
C ASN A 380 13.92 -29.57 -32.97
N ARG A 381 14.09 -28.48 -32.22
CA ARG A 381 15.41 -27.92 -31.92
C ARG A 381 15.51 -27.74 -30.41
N GLU A 382 16.29 -28.60 -29.79
CA GLU A 382 16.87 -28.37 -28.48
C GLU A 382 17.70 -27.09 -28.55
N VAL A 383 17.37 -26.11 -27.70
CA VAL A 383 18.17 -24.90 -27.52
C VAL A 383 19.10 -25.15 -26.34
N ASN A 384 20.38 -25.40 -26.65
CA ASN A 384 21.45 -25.31 -25.66
C ASN A 384 21.71 -23.82 -25.37
N LEU A 385 21.53 -23.41 -24.11
CA LEU A 385 21.93 -22.10 -23.62
C LEU A 385 23.27 -22.23 -22.88
N ASP A 386 24.30 -21.60 -23.44
CA ASP A 386 25.61 -21.49 -22.80
C ASP A 386 25.52 -20.66 -21.50
N LEU A 387 26.02 -21.25 -20.42
CA LEU A 387 25.88 -20.82 -19.03
C LEU A 387 27.00 -19.91 -18.41
N PRO A 388 27.90 -19.17 -19.11
CA PRO A 388 28.98 -18.49 -18.39
C PRO A 388 28.68 -17.09 -17.82
N VAL A 389 27.52 -16.47 -18.12
CA VAL A 389 27.28 -15.05 -17.75
C VAL A 389 26.66 -14.85 -16.36
N ILE A 390 26.11 -15.91 -15.75
CA ILE A 390 25.49 -15.84 -14.42
C ILE A 390 26.53 -15.96 -13.28
N GLY A 391 27.67 -16.61 -13.53
CA GLY A 391 28.71 -16.84 -12.52
C GLY A 391 29.41 -15.57 -12.04
N SER A 392 29.54 -14.55 -12.90
CA SER A 392 30.30 -13.33 -12.60
C SER A 392 29.50 -12.21 -11.93
N LEU A 393 28.17 -12.33 -11.85
CA LEU A 393 27.30 -11.32 -11.21
C LEU A 393 27.01 -11.61 -9.72
N LEU A 394 27.34 -12.81 -9.23
CA LEU A 394 27.10 -13.24 -7.85
C LEU A 394 28.33 -13.13 -6.92
N ASP A 395 29.48 -12.70 -7.44
CA ASP A 395 30.73 -12.57 -6.66
C ASP A 395 30.81 -11.29 -5.81
N CYS A 396 29.85 -10.35 -5.91
CA CYS A 396 30.05 -8.99 -5.35
C CYS A 396 29.24 -8.61 -4.08
N GLU A 397 28.29 -9.40 -3.57
CA GLU A 397 27.55 -9.01 -2.35
C GLU A 397 27.22 -10.20 -1.42
N SER A 398 28.18 -10.66 -0.61
CA SER A 398 27.94 -11.78 0.30
C SER A 398 28.73 -11.74 1.61
N SER A 399 28.67 -10.61 2.35
CA SER A 399 29.07 -10.62 3.78
C SER A 399 27.88 -10.86 4.73
N ALA A 400 26.69 -10.32 4.42
CA ALA A 400 25.51 -10.44 5.30
C ALA A 400 24.74 -11.77 5.12
N LEU A 401 24.61 -12.25 3.87
CA LEU A 401 23.98 -13.54 3.56
C LEU A 401 24.80 -14.72 4.10
N TYR A 402 26.13 -14.58 4.11
CA TYR A 402 27.07 -15.57 4.65
C TYR A 402 26.83 -15.79 6.15
N HIS A 403 26.65 -14.74 6.94
CA HIS A 403 26.40 -14.88 8.37
C HIS A 403 25.05 -15.53 8.71
N ALA A 404 23.98 -15.21 7.97
CA ALA A 404 22.65 -15.78 8.20
C ALA A 404 22.58 -17.27 7.85
N VAL A 405 23.25 -17.70 6.78
CA VAL A 405 23.31 -19.11 6.37
C VAL A 405 24.21 -19.94 7.30
N THR A 406 25.26 -19.33 7.85
CA THR A 406 26.18 -20.01 8.78
C THR A 406 25.49 -20.37 10.10
N GLU A 407 24.58 -19.53 10.61
CA GLU A 407 23.84 -19.81 11.86
C GLU A 407 22.86 -20.99 11.72
N VAL A 408 22.20 -21.10 10.56
CA VAL A 408 21.27 -22.20 10.26
C VAL A 408 22.05 -23.50 9.99
N GLY A 409 23.20 -23.42 9.33
CA GLY A 409 24.10 -24.56 9.09
C GLY A 409 24.71 -25.13 10.38
N LEU A 410 25.07 -24.28 11.33
CA LEU A 410 25.66 -24.69 12.62
C LEU A 410 24.66 -25.46 13.51
N ARG A 411 23.36 -25.16 13.44
CA ARG A 411 22.32 -25.93 14.15
C ARG A 411 22.09 -27.32 13.56
N HIS A 412 22.39 -27.52 12.29
CA HIS A 412 22.31 -28.84 11.64
C HIS A 412 23.60 -29.67 11.82
N TYR A 413 24.75 -29.00 11.98
CA TYR A 413 26.05 -29.64 12.21
C TYR A 413 26.17 -30.32 13.59
N SER A 414 25.38 -29.90 14.58
CA SER A 414 25.39 -30.51 15.91
C SER A 414 24.75 -31.91 15.97
N HIS A 415 23.97 -32.31 14.95
CA HIS A 415 23.15 -33.52 15.03
C HIS A 415 23.70 -34.77 14.31
N ASN A 416 24.69 -34.64 13.43
CA ASN A 416 25.25 -35.78 12.67
C ASN A 416 26.79 -35.82 12.76
N ARG A 417 27.29 -36.33 13.89
CA ARG A 417 28.74 -36.42 14.19
C ARG A 417 29.42 -37.69 13.64
N SER A 418 28.71 -38.57 12.92
CA SER A 418 29.21 -39.91 12.58
C SER A 418 29.85 -40.08 11.19
N ASP A 419 29.68 -39.15 10.24
CA ASP A 419 30.09 -39.39 8.84
C ASP A 419 31.44 -38.78 8.41
N CYS A 420 32.14 -38.02 9.26
CA CYS A 420 33.40 -37.36 8.90
C CYS A 420 34.59 -37.78 9.79
N ARG A 421 34.89 -39.08 9.88
CA ARG A 421 36.18 -39.60 10.41
C ARG A 421 36.97 -40.37 9.35
N ARG A 422 37.13 -39.80 8.15
CA ARG A 422 38.12 -40.27 7.17
C ARG A 422 38.66 -39.13 6.33
N GLN A 423 39.34 -38.17 6.95
CA GLN A 423 40.43 -37.40 6.35
C GLN A 423 41.02 -36.52 7.44
N GLY A 424 42.28 -36.79 7.78
CA GLY A 424 43.00 -36.01 8.77
C GLY A 424 43.47 -34.69 8.18
N ASN A 425 42.93 -33.59 8.69
CA ASN A 425 43.72 -32.42 9.09
C ASN A 425 42.88 -31.54 10.00
N ARG A 426 43.48 -31.06 11.09
CA ARG A 426 42.83 -30.10 12.01
C ARG A 426 42.88 -28.69 11.38
N ASP A 427 41.85 -27.91 11.67
CA ASP A 427 41.80 -26.45 11.52
C ASP A 427 41.66 -25.89 10.09
N SER A 428 40.54 -26.21 9.42
CA SER A 428 39.93 -25.35 8.39
C SER A 428 38.55 -25.88 7.99
N ILE A 429 37.50 -25.05 8.05
CA ILE A 429 36.18 -25.37 7.48
C ILE A 429 36.31 -25.30 5.95
N PRO A 430 36.01 -26.36 5.17
CA PRO A 430 36.23 -26.33 3.73
C PRO A 430 35.14 -25.51 3.03
N PHE A 431 35.56 -24.46 2.32
CA PHE A 431 34.74 -23.60 1.44
C PHE A 431 33.88 -24.39 0.41
N GLY A 432 34.24 -25.63 0.07
CA GLY A 432 33.55 -26.43 -0.95
C GLY A 432 32.19 -27.01 -0.53
N CYS A 433 31.85 -27.05 0.76
CA CYS A 433 30.57 -27.64 1.21
C CYS A 433 29.38 -26.66 1.08
N THR A 434 29.64 -25.36 1.16
CA THR A 434 28.64 -24.29 1.07
C THR A 434 28.24 -23.95 -0.36
N GLU A 435 29.19 -24.00 -1.30
CA GLU A 435 28.88 -23.90 -2.74
C GLU A 435 27.97 -25.03 -3.19
N GLY A 436 28.25 -26.27 -2.78
CA GLY A 436 27.42 -27.42 -3.14
C GLY A 436 25.97 -27.32 -2.66
N LEU A 437 25.73 -26.71 -1.49
CA LEU A 437 24.37 -26.49 -0.95
C LEU A 437 23.65 -25.33 -1.66
N PHE A 438 24.34 -24.23 -1.94
CA PHE A 438 23.78 -23.10 -2.69
C PHE A 438 23.47 -23.47 -4.15
N HIS A 439 24.39 -24.17 -4.81
CA HIS A 439 24.21 -24.67 -6.17
C HIS A 439 23.08 -25.70 -6.25
N LYS A 440 22.92 -26.55 -5.22
CA LYS A 440 21.79 -27.49 -5.09
C LYS A 440 20.47 -26.77 -4.80
N TYR A 441 20.48 -25.66 -4.07
CA TYR A 441 19.30 -24.84 -3.80
C TYR A 441 18.82 -24.12 -5.07
N VAL A 442 19.73 -23.46 -5.78
CA VAL A 442 19.47 -22.77 -7.06
C VAL A 442 19.12 -23.77 -8.17
N SER A 443 19.78 -24.93 -8.26
CA SER A 443 19.42 -25.98 -9.23
C SER A 443 18.08 -26.63 -8.92
N THR A 444 17.68 -26.70 -7.65
CA THR A 444 16.36 -27.20 -7.24
C THR A 444 15.25 -26.21 -7.62
N LEU A 445 15.48 -24.91 -7.41
CA LEU A 445 14.59 -23.81 -7.82
C LEU A 445 14.43 -23.70 -9.34
N THR A 446 15.47 -24.01 -10.11
CA THR A 446 15.46 -23.93 -11.59
C THR A 446 15.16 -25.27 -12.28
N SER A 447 14.88 -26.33 -11.52
CA SER A 447 14.62 -27.66 -12.07
C SER A 447 13.28 -27.75 -12.81
N SER A 448 13.23 -28.51 -13.91
CA SER A 448 11.99 -28.83 -14.63
C SER A 448 10.95 -29.55 -13.75
N LYS A 449 11.40 -30.25 -12.71
CA LYS A 449 10.55 -30.92 -11.72
C LYS A 449 9.91 -29.94 -10.75
N LEU A 450 10.59 -28.89 -10.31
CA LEU A 450 9.96 -27.83 -9.52
C LEU A 450 9.04 -26.97 -10.39
N ARG A 451 9.34 -26.75 -11.68
CA ARG A 451 8.40 -26.15 -12.65
C ARG A 451 7.12 -26.98 -12.82
N HIS A 452 7.23 -28.31 -12.89
CA HIS A 452 6.06 -29.18 -12.90
C HIS A 452 5.35 -29.20 -11.53
N ALA A 453 6.09 -29.21 -10.43
CA ALA A 453 5.51 -29.17 -9.09
C ALA A 453 4.90 -27.80 -8.75
N THR A 454 5.38 -26.67 -9.26
CA THR A 454 4.70 -25.37 -9.11
C THR A 454 3.46 -25.29 -9.99
N ASN A 455 3.50 -25.86 -11.19
CA ASN A 455 2.32 -26.00 -12.05
C ASN A 455 1.24 -26.94 -11.46
N GLU A 456 1.63 -27.98 -10.72
CA GLU A 456 0.73 -29.00 -10.17
C GLU A 456 0.35 -28.77 -8.69
N LEU A 457 1.23 -28.19 -7.87
CA LEU A 457 1.07 -28.13 -6.40
C LEU A 457 0.66 -26.75 -5.86
N SER A 458 0.79 -25.66 -6.64
CA SER A 458 0.58 -24.32 -6.07
C SER A 458 -0.79 -23.68 -6.34
N LEU A 459 -1.47 -23.89 -7.48
CA LEU A 459 -2.44 -22.85 -7.90
C LEU A 459 -3.62 -23.33 -8.78
N ALA A 460 -4.19 -24.51 -8.49
CA ALA A 460 -5.46 -24.92 -9.09
C ALA A 460 -6.68 -24.54 -8.22
N PHE A 461 -6.58 -24.61 -6.88
CA PHE A 461 -7.76 -24.59 -6.01
C PHE A 461 -8.42 -23.21 -5.87
N GLN A 462 -7.62 -22.15 -5.76
CA GLN A 462 -8.15 -20.78 -5.56
C GLN A 462 -8.64 -20.07 -6.83
N PRO A 463 -7.97 -20.15 -7.99
CA PRO A 463 -8.59 -19.69 -9.24
C PRO A 463 -9.82 -20.51 -9.62
N TYR A 464 -9.84 -21.79 -9.24
CA TYR A 464 -11.04 -22.62 -9.35
C TYR A 464 -12.16 -22.09 -8.44
N LEU A 465 -11.90 -21.77 -7.17
CA LEU A 465 -12.88 -21.14 -6.26
C LEU A 465 -13.42 -19.79 -6.77
N LEU A 466 -12.55 -18.94 -7.31
CA LEU A 466 -12.93 -17.66 -7.92
C LEU A 466 -13.77 -17.86 -9.19
N SER A 467 -13.47 -18.89 -9.98
CA SER A 467 -14.29 -19.30 -11.13
C SER A 467 -15.65 -19.88 -10.73
N LEU A 468 -15.75 -20.53 -9.57
CA LEU A 468 -17.02 -21.05 -9.04
C LEU A 468 -17.96 -19.91 -8.63
N VAL A 469 -17.44 -18.85 -7.99
CA VAL A 469 -18.24 -17.68 -7.61
C VAL A 469 -18.38 -16.65 -8.73
N HIS A 470 -17.71 -16.86 -9.87
CA HIS A 470 -17.67 -15.93 -11.00
C HIS A 470 -17.26 -14.51 -10.57
N LEU A 471 -16.21 -14.39 -9.76
CA LEU A 471 -15.67 -13.09 -9.35
C LEU A 471 -14.85 -12.49 -10.50
N HIS A 472 -15.13 -11.22 -10.82
CA HIS A 472 -14.40 -10.49 -11.82
C HIS A 472 -13.62 -9.34 -11.17
N ASP A 473 -12.35 -9.17 -11.56
CA ASP A 473 -11.47 -8.14 -11.04
C ASP A 473 -10.69 -7.59 -12.23
N THR A 474 -11.04 -6.40 -12.72
CA THR A 474 -10.44 -5.87 -13.97
C THR A 474 -8.95 -5.56 -13.81
N CYS A 475 -8.57 -4.85 -12.74
CA CYS A 475 -7.20 -4.43 -12.51
C CYS A 475 -6.37 -5.44 -11.68
N GLY A 476 -7.00 -6.45 -11.11
CA GLY A 476 -6.33 -7.38 -10.19
C GLY A 476 -6.05 -6.76 -8.84
N VAL A 477 -6.99 -5.96 -8.34
CA VAL A 477 -6.86 -5.23 -7.08
C VAL A 477 -6.68 -6.19 -5.90
N ASN A 478 -7.15 -7.44 -6.00
CA ASN A 478 -6.85 -8.46 -4.99
C ASN A 478 -5.35 -8.79 -4.92
N ASN A 479 -4.65 -8.79 -6.06
CA ASN A 479 -3.25 -9.22 -6.15
C ASN A 479 -2.27 -8.09 -5.79
N LEU A 480 -2.69 -6.84 -5.96
CA LEU A 480 -1.89 -5.66 -5.59
C LEU A 480 -2.27 -5.13 -4.19
N HIS A 481 -3.56 -4.96 -3.90
CA HIS A 481 -4.03 -4.30 -2.69
C HIS A 481 -4.55 -5.29 -1.64
N GLY A 482 -5.42 -6.21 -2.02
CA GLY A 482 -6.09 -7.13 -1.08
C GLY A 482 -5.14 -8.04 -0.32
N ILE A 483 -4.52 -9.01 -1.01
CA ILE A 483 -3.62 -9.99 -0.38
C ILE A 483 -2.41 -9.32 0.27
N PRO A 484 -1.67 -8.41 -0.40
CA PRO A 484 -0.56 -7.70 0.25
C PRO A 484 -1.01 -6.89 1.48
N GLY A 485 -2.20 -6.29 1.45
CA GLY A 485 -2.75 -5.57 2.59
C GLY A 485 -3.10 -6.48 3.77
N VAL A 486 -3.68 -7.65 3.52
CA VAL A 486 -3.94 -8.66 4.56
C VAL A 486 -2.64 -9.16 5.17
N MET A 487 -1.62 -9.44 4.35
CA MET A 487 -0.29 -9.81 4.83
C MET A 487 0.27 -8.75 5.77
N SER A 488 0.20 -7.48 5.38
CA SER A 488 0.66 -6.32 6.18
C SER A 488 -0.07 -6.23 7.52
N GLY A 489 -1.41 -6.37 7.55
CA GLY A 489 -2.19 -6.32 8.79
C GLY A 489 -1.84 -7.45 9.78
N VAL A 490 -1.62 -8.67 9.27
CA VAL A 490 -1.15 -9.80 10.10
C VAL A 490 0.25 -9.51 10.65
N MET A 491 1.14 -8.97 9.83
CA MET A 491 2.47 -8.57 10.28
C MET A 491 2.41 -7.43 11.31
N GLY A 492 1.50 -6.47 11.15
CA GLY A 492 1.21 -5.42 12.12
C GLY A 492 0.84 -5.97 13.48
N ALA A 493 0.03 -7.03 13.54
CA ALA A 493 -0.27 -7.72 14.78
C ALA A 493 0.97 -8.38 15.40
N VAL A 494 1.80 -9.06 14.60
CA VAL A 494 3.04 -9.68 15.08
C VAL A 494 4.00 -8.63 15.65
N VAL A 495 4.26 -7.56 14.90
CA VAL A 495 5.20 -6.51 15.33
C VAL A 495 4.67 -5.77 16.56
N ALA A 496 3.37 -5.47 16.62
CA ALA A 496 2.76 -4.86 17.81
C ALA A 496 2.87 -5.76 19.06
N GLY A 497 2.76 -7.09 18.88
CA GLY A 497 2.92 -8.07 19.95
C GLY A 497 4.35 -8.24 20.45
N LEU A 498 5.34 -7.96 19.59
CA LEU A 498 6.76 -8.02 19.91
C LEU A 498 7.35 -6.68 20.38
N ALA A 499 6.65 -5.57 20.18
CA ALA A 499 7.16 -4.24 20.49
C ALA A 499 7.38 -4.03 21.99
N THR A 500 8.61 -3.66 22.38
CA THR A 500 9.00 -3.40 23.78
C THR A 500 9.57 -1.99 23.97
N GLU A 501 9.61 -1.51 25.22
CA GLU A 501 10.29 -0.25 25.56
C GLU A 501 11.79 -0.30 25.26
N LYS A 502 12.41 -1.49 25.19
CA LYS A 502 13.82 -1.61 24.81
C LYS A 502 14.06 -1.17 23.36
N ASP A 503 13.10 -1.43 22.49
CA ASP A 503 13.22 -1.15 21.05
C ASP A 503 12.79 0.27 20.69
N TYR A 504 11.83 0.84 21.44
CA TYR A 504 11.20 2.13 21.14
C TYR A 504 11.44 3.22 22.20
N ASN A 505 11.94 2.87 23.39
CA ASN A 505 11.94 3.77 24.55
C ASN A 505 10.52 4.35 24.78
N TYR A 506 10.40 5.58 25.29
CA TYR A 506 9.11 6.24 25.51
C TYR A 506 8.27 6.46 24.24
N SER A 507 8.85 6.44 23.03
CA SER A 507 8.08 6.59 21.78
C SER A 507 7.14 5.42 21.51
N LEU A 508 7.32 4.29 22.21
CA LEU A 508 6.38 3.16 22.21
C LEU A 508 4.94 3.62 22.47
N TYR A 509 4.77 4.59 23.35
CA TYR A 509 3.48 5.09 23.78
C TYR A 509 2.87 6.12 22.83
N GLN A 510 3.70 6.74 21.98
CA GLN A 510 3.22 7.52 20.83
C GLN A 510 2.75 6.58 19.72
N GLN A 511 3.53 5.53 19.45
CA GLN A 511 3.21 4.52 18.43
C GLN A 511 1.98 3.70 18.80
N PHE A 512 1.82 3.32 20.07
CA PHE A 512 0.70 2.52 20.57
C PHE A 512 0.01 3.20 21.75
N PRO A 513 -0.83 4.23 21.53
CA PRO A 513 -1.40 5.04 22.61
C PRO A 513 -2.20 4.26 23.66
N ALA A 514 -2.89 3.18 23.27
CA ALA A 514 -3.63 2.36 24.22
C ALA A 514 -2.74 1.63 25.24
N ARG A 515 -1.44 1.45 24.93
CA ARG A 515 -0.46 0.84 25.84
C ARG A 515 0.03 1.81 26.91
N MET A 516 -0.16 3.13 26.72
CA MET A 516 0.20 4.15 27.71
C MET A 516 -0.48 3.82 29.05
N PRO A 517 0.24 3.90 30.19
CA PRO A 517 -0.36 3.69 31.49
C PRO A 517 -1.53 4.66 31.77
N PRO A 518 -2.48 4.28 32.62
CA PRO A 518 -3.57 5.15 33.02
C PRO A 518 -3.07 6.33 33.88
N ALA A 519 -3.80 7.46 33.85
CA ALA A 519 -3.40 8.71 34.53
C ALA A 519 -3.22 8.59 36.06
N ASN A 520 -3.76 7.54 36.68
CA ASN A 520 -3.63 7.25 38.10
C ASN A 520 -2.34 6.48 38.46
N SER A 521 -1.51 6.11 37.48
CA SER A 521 -0.21 5.48 37.69
C SER A 521 0.91 6.52 37.78
N SER A 522 1.96 6.21 38.56
CA SER A 522 3.16 7.07 38.60
C SER A 522 3.95 6.98 37.29
N ASP A 523 3.99 5.80 36.68
CA ASP A 523 4.59 5.53 35.37
C ASP A 523 4.04 6.46 34.27
N TYR A 524 2.72 6.75 34.27
CA TYR A 524 2.13 7.70 33.31
C TYR A 524 2.79 9.08 33.39
N TRP A 525 2.99 9.62 34.59
CA TRP A 525 3.54 10.97 34.76
C TRP A 525 5.03 11.03 34.40
N GLU A 526 5.78 9.95 34.63
CA GLU A 526 7.15 9.82 34.16
C GLU A 526 7.20 9.86 32.62
N TYR A 527 6.39 9.02 31.97
CA TYR A 527 6.38 8.91 30.51
C TYR A 527 5.86 10.17 29.84
N ALA A 528 4.80 10.78 30.38
CA ALA A 528 4.27 12.05 29.89
C ALA A 528 5.31 13.16 29.98
N ALA A 529 6.09 13.23 31.06
CA ALA A 529 7.16 14.21 31.20
C ALA A 529 8.25 14.04 30.12
N HIS A 530 8.63 12.79 29.79
CA HIS A 530 9.60 12.50 28.73
C HIS A 530 9.10 12.82 27.32
N LEU A 531 7.79 12.74 27.10
CA LEU A 531 7.16 13.00 25.81
C LEU A 531 6.68 14.46 25.63
N GLY A 532 6.99 15.35 26.58
CA GLY A 532 6.68 16.78 26.47
C GLY A 532 5.35 17.21 27.11
N GLY A 533 4.73 16.36 27.92
CA GLY A 533 3.60 16.69 28.79
C GLY A 533 2.21 16.72 28.15
N ASP A 534 2.13 16.74 26.81
CA ASP A 534 0.87 16.78 26.05
C ASP A 534 0.56 15.42 25.41
N VAL A 535 0.41 14.40 26.26
CA VAL A 535 0.07 13.03 25.83
C VAL A 535 -1.13 12.54 26.63
N ASN A 536 -2.11 11.97 25.93
CA ASN A 536 -3.30 11.44 26.58
C ASN A 536 -2.99 10.13 27.32
N PRO A 537 -3.58 9.89 28.51
CA PRO A 537 -3.45 8.62 29.20
C PRO A 537 -4.08 7.49 28.38
N GLY A 538 -3.45 6.33 28.43
CA GLY A 538 -3.95 5.10 27.80
C GLY A 538 -4.66 4.20 28.81
N VAL A 539 -4.95 2.98 28.37
CA VAL A 539 -5.62 1.96 29.18
C VAL A 539 -4.64 0.93 29.75
N GLY A 540 -3.32 1.14 29.60
CA GLY A 540 -2.29 0.18 30.01
C GLY A 540 -2.36 -1.15 29.25
N ARG A 541 -2.75 -1.12 27.97
CA ARG A 541 -2.92 -2.34 27.14
C ARG A 541 -1.60 -3.11 27.02
N SER A 542 -1.64 -4.43 27.19
CA SER A 542 -0.46 -5.28 26.96
C SER A 542 -0.10 -5.37 25.47
N ALA A 543 1.14 -5.79 25.17
CA ALA A 543 1.58 -6.00 23.78
C ALA A 543 0.71 -7.06 23.06
N SER A 544 0.41 -8.18 23.73
CA SER A 544 -0.50 -9.21 23.19
C SER A 544 -1.93 -8.69 23.00
N GLY A 545 -2.39 -7.82 23.89
CA GLY A 545 -3.67 -7.11 23.73
C GLY A 545 -3.66 -6.23 22.49
N GLN A 546 -2.60 -5.44 22.29
CA GLN A 546 -2.45 -4.61 21.10
C GLN A 546 -2.43 -5.45 19.81
N ALA A 547 -1.69 -6.57 19.79
CA ALA A 547 -1.69 -7.51 18.67
C ALA A 547 -3.10 -8.06 18.36
N GLY A 548 -3.88 -8.40 19.40
CA GLY A 548 -5.26 -8.84 19.25
C GLY A 548 -6.16 -7.76 18.63
N TYR A 549 -6.00 -6.50 19.03
CA TYR A 549 -6.73 -5.38 18.43
C TYR A 549 -6.33 -5.09 16.98
N GLN A 550 -5.07 -5.32 16.59
CA GLN A 550 -4.65 -5.25 15.18
C GLN A 550 -5.38 -6.29 14.33
N LEU A 551 -5.45 -7.55 14.78
CA LEU A 551 -6.18 -8.62 14.08
C LEU A 551 -7.69 -8.37 14.04
N LEU A 552 -8.24 -7.81 15.13
CA LEU A 552 -9.64 -7.43 15.18
C LEU A 552 -9.94 -6.32 14.16
N ALA A 553 -9.12 -5.27 14.11
CA ALA A 553 -9.28 -4.18 13.14
C ALA A 553 -9.18 -4.67 11.69
N LEU A 554 -8.22 -5.55 11.38
CA LEU A 554 -8.12 -6.18 10.05
C LEU A 554 -9.40 -6.97 9.71
N SER A 555 -9.87 -7.80 10.64
CA SER A 555 -11.04 -8.67 10.42
C SER A 555 -12.31 -7.86 10.26
N VAL A 556 -12.52 -6.84 11.09
CA VAL A 556 -13.66 -5.92 11.00
C VAL A 556 -13.61 -5.15 9.69
N THR A 557 -12.45 -4.63 9.30
CA THR A 557 -12.28 -3.91 8.03
C THR A 557 -12.66 -4.78 6.84
N PHE A 558 -12.17 -6.02 6.79
CA PHE A 558 -12.53 -6.98 5.75
C PHE A 558 -14.04 -7.24 5.69
N LEU A 559 -14.67 -7.48 6.85
CA LEU A 559 -16.10 -7.77 6.93
C LEU A 559 -16.96 -6.56 6.52
N VAL A 560 -16.62 -5.37 7.02
CA VAL A 560 -17.32 -4.12 6.68
C VAL A 560 -17.21 -3.86 5.18
N ALA A 561 -16.01 -3.96 4.61
CA ALA A 561 -15.80 -3.79 3.18
C ALA A 561 -16.64 -4.77 2.35
N TRP A 562 -16.61 -6.06 2.70
CA TRP A 562 -17.33 -7.08 1.93
C TRP A 562 -18.86 -6.92 2.02
N VAL A 563 -19.40 -6.69 3.22
CA VAL A 563 -20.84 -6.53 3.42
C VAL A 563 -21.33 -5.24 2.78
N SER A 564 -20.67 -4.12 3.02
CA SER A 564 -21.09 -2.83 2.46
C SER A 564 -20.91 -2.77 0.94
N GLY A 565 -19.84 -3.36 0.39
CA GLY A 565 -19.65 -3.45 -1.06
C GLY A 565 -20.71 -4.31 -1.73
N ALA A 566 -21.08 -5.45 -1.13
CA ALA A 566 -22.16 -6.29 -1.65
C ALA A 566 -23.51 -5.55 -1.66
N LEU A 567 -23.84 -4.83 -0.58
CA LEU A 567 -25.05 -4.01 -0.49
C LEU A 567 -25.03 -2.82 -1.46
N THR A 568 -23.86 -2.23 -1.72
CA THR A 568 -23.72 -1.12 -2.66
C THR A 568 -23.88 -1.57 -4.11
N GLY A 569 -23.50 -2.82 -4.41
CA GLY A 569 -23.63 -3.38 -5.75
C GLY A 569 -25.02 -3.93 -6.10
N THR A 570 -25.91 -4.16 -5.12
CA THR A 570 -27.32 -4.53 -5.33
C THR A 570 -28.18 -3.31 -5.60
#